data_AF-A0AAV6WDP7-F1
#
_entry.id   AF-A0AAV6WDP7-F1
#
_cell.length_a   1.000
_cell.length_b   1.000
_cell.length_c   1.000
_cell.angle_alpha   90.00
_cell.angle_beta   90.00
_cell.angle_gamma   90.00
#
_symmetry.space_group_name_H-M   'P 1'
#
loop_
_entity.id
_entity.type
_entity.pdbx_description
1 polymer ?
#
loop_
_entity_poly.entity_id
_entity_poly.type
_entity_poly.pdbx_seq_one_letter_code
_entity_poly.pdbx_strand_id
1 'polypeptide(L)'
;MEAPLRDAQWRSLYGLSYPVFTTVVDKLKPYITQSQLSLPSDYAVAMVLSRLSHGLSLKTLASRYALEPYLISKITNMVTRLLATKLYPEFIKIPVARRRLVETTQGFQELTSLPNVCGAIDSTPIKLHKISPDMINGSMYTSKYGFPSVLLQVVADHKKIFWDVCVKAPGGYDDATHFRDSLLYNRLISGDIVWDKAVSVRGQPVRPFIVGDWCFPLLSFLLTPFSYNRTGSPPQNAFDEALMKGRRAVEEAIGLLKGRWKILQDLNVGLNHAPQTIVACCVLHNLCQIAKEPEPELWKEPEENGQPPRVLENEKSCYYYGESLRQVLADDLYQRLSSR
;
A
#
# COMPACT_ATOMS: atom_id res chain seq x y z
N MET A 1 2.27 -35.46 12.55
CA MET A 1 2.50 -34.41 11.54
C MET A 1 3.81 -33.69 11.87
N GLU A 2 4.75 -33.70 10.92
CA GLU A 2 6.07 -33.07 11.07
C GLU A 2 5.95 -31.54 11.26
N ALA A 3 6.93 -30.93 11.92
CA ALA A 3 6.89 -29.50 12.26
C ALA A 3 6.69 -28.57 11.05
N PRO A 4 7.34 -28.78 9.88
CA PRO A 4 7.13 -27.94 8.70
C PRO A 4 5.70 -28.01 8.16
N LEU A 5 5.10 -29.21 8.14
CA LEU A 5 3.73 -29.42 7.68
C LEU A 5 2.71 -28.73 8.61
N ARG A 6 2.94 -28.77 9.93
CA ARG A 6 2.10 -28.03 10.90
C ARG A 6 2.14 -26.52 10.65
N ASP A 7 3.33 -25.99 10.40
CA ASP A 7 3.53 -24.55 10.20
C ASP A 7 2.96 -24.08 8.85
N ALA A 8 3.07 -24.90 7.80
CA ALA A 8 2.40 -24.67 6.52
C ALA A 8 0.87 -24.71 6.66
N GLN A 9 0.33 -25.68 7.40
CA GLN A 9 -1.11 -25.76 7.67
C GLN A 9 -1.60 -24.57 8.51
N TRP A 10 -0.82 -24.12 9.49
CA TRP A 10 -1.16 -22.93 10.27
C TRP A 10 -1.24 -21.68 9.37
N ARG A 11 -0.22 -21.46 8.52
CA ARG A 11 -0.24 -20.35 7.56
C ARG A 11 -1.41 -20.42 6.60
N SER A 12 -1.77 -21.61 6.13
CA SER A 12 -2.89 -21.75 5.20
C SER A 12 -4.23 -21.38 5.83
N LEU A 13 -4.38 -21.46 7.16
CA LEU A 13 -5.60 -21.12 7.89
C LEU A 13 -5.69 -19.65 8.30
N TYR A 14 -4.55 -19.00 8.59
CA TYR A 14 -4.50 -17.68 9.24
C TYR A 14 -3.68 -16.64 8.47
N GLY A 15 -3.01 -17.02 7.39
CA GLY A 15 -2.24 -16.14 6.52
C GLY A 15 -0.84 -15.78 7.03
N LEU A 16 -0.44 -16.21 8.23
CA LEU A 16 0.83 -15.90 8.87
C LEU A 16 1.26 -17.03 9.82
N SER A 17 2.53 -17.07 10.22
CA SER A 17 3.07 -18.11 11.12
C SER A 17 2.56 -17.98 12.56
N TYR A 18 2.73 -19.03 13.36
CA TYR A 18 2.36 -19.00 14.77
C TYR A 18 3.16 -17.94 15.58
N PRO A 19 4.47 -17.75 15.39
CA PRO A 19 5.20 -16.66 16.07
C PRO A 19 4.72 -15.24 15.73
N VAL A 20 4.31 -15.00 14.47
CA VAL A 20 3.73 -13.69 14.10
C VAL A 20 2.33 -13.56 14.72
N PHE A 21 1.56 -14.64 14.76
CA PHE A 21 0.26 -14.67 15.44
C PHE A 21 0.38 -14.30 16.92
N THR A 22 1.30 -14.91 17.66
CA THR A 22 1.48 -14.61 19.09
C THR A 22 1.89 -13.15 19.28
N THR A 23 2.76 -12.61 18.43
CA THR A 23 3.13 -11.18 18.44
C THR A 23 1.90 -10.27 18.26
N VAL A 24 1.00 -10.61 17.33
CA VAL A 24 -0.24 -9.85 17.12
C VAL A 24 -1.16 -9.95 18.35
N VAL A 25 -1.34 -11.15 18.90
CA VAL A 25 -2.17 -11.38 20.09
C VAL A 25 -1.63 -10.58 21.27
N ASP A 26 -0.33 -10.66 21.56
CA ASP A 26 0.30 -9.98 22.70
C ASP A 26 0.16 -8.45 22.60
N LYS A 27 0.32 -7.89 21.40
CA LYS A 27 0.12 -6.46 21.16
C LYS A 27 -1.34 -6.01 21.29
N LEU A 28 -2.30 -6.87 20.92
CA LEU A 28 -3.73 -6.55 20.97
C LEU A 28 -4.37 -6.85 22.33
N LYS A 29 -3.83 -7.79 23.11
CA LYS A 29 -4.39 -8.28 24.37
C LYS A 29 -4.73 -7.16 25.36
N PRO A 30 -3.87 -6.15 25.62
CA PRO A 30 -4.21 -5.05 26.54
C PRO A 30 -5.47 -4.28 26.15
N TYR A 31 -5.76 -4.18 24.84
CA TYR A 31 -6.91 -3.46 24.31
C TYR A 31 -8.17 -4.33 24.16
N ILE A 32 -8.00 -5.62 23.89
CA ILE A 32 -9.12 -6.58 23.81
C ILE A 32 -9.72 -6.80 25.21
N THR A 33 -8.90 -6.94 26.25
CA THR A 33 -9.38 -7.14 27.63
C THR A 33 -10.24 -5.96 28.12
N GLN A 34 -9.94 -4.74 27.69
CA GLN A 34 -10.75 -3.55 28.00
C GLN A 34 -12.15 -3.60 27.37
N SER A 35 -12.33 -4.39 26.30
CA SER A 35 -13.58 -4.47 25.55
C SER A 35 -14.58 -5.49 26.12
N GLN A 36 -14.26 -6.12 27.27
CA GLN A 36 -15.09 -7.12 27.98
C GLN A 36 -15.64 -8.23 27.08
N LEU A 37 -14.83 -8.68 26.11
CA LEU A 37 -15.24 -9.76 25.21
C LEU A 37 -15.29 -11.08 25.99
N SER A 38 -16.39 -11.83 25.87
CA SER A 38 -16.56 -13.16 26.48
C SER A 38 -15.71 -14.27 25.85
N LEU A 39 -14.78 -13.94 24.95
CA LEU A 39 -13.93 -14.89 24.22
C LEU A 39 -12.45 -14.61 24.51
N PRO A 40 -11.61 -15.66 24.59
CA PRO A 40 -10.16 -15.52 24.67
C PRO A 40 -9.61 -14.66 23.52
N SER A 41 -8.62 -13.81 23.82
CA SER A 41 -8.07 -12.85 22.85
C SER A 41 -7.42 -13.53 21.65
N ASP A 42 -6.69 -14.61 21.89
CA ASP A 42 -6.08 -15.47 20.87
C ASP A 42 -7.14 -16.09 19.95
N TYR A 43 -8.22 -16.62 20.51
CA TYR A 43 -9.33 -17.19 19.76
C TYR A 43 -10.03 -16.14 18.88
N ALA A 44 -10.28 -14.95 19.42
CA ALA A 44 -10.87 -13.84 18.69
C ALA A 44 -9.96 -13.38 17.52
N VAL A 45 -8.65 -13.25 17.77
CA VAL A 45 -7.69 -12.86 16.73
C VAL A 45 -7.56 -13.94 15.65
N ALA A 46 -7.48 -15.22 16.04
CA ALA A 46 -7.38 -16.34 15.09
C ALA A 46 -8.61 -16.40 14.16
N MET A 47 -9.81 -16.25 14.72
CA MET A 47 -11.05 -16.18 13.95
C MET A 47 -11.03 -15.04 12.92
N VAL A 48 -10.58 -13.84 13.34
CA VAL A 48 -10.50 -12.68 12.45
C VAL A 48 -9.43 -12.88 11.38
N LEU A 49 -8.24 -13.37 11.72
CA LEU A 49 -7.18 -13.66 10.74
C LEU A 49 -7.64 -14.68 9.69
N SER A 50 -8.34 -15.74 10.12
CA SER A 50 -8.92 -16.71 9.19
C SER A 50 -9.95 -16.06 8.26
N ARG A 51 -10.78 -15.14 8.79
CA ARG A 51 -11.69 -14.35 7.97
C ARG A 51 -10.95 -13.51 6.92
N LEU A 52 -9.94 -12.74 7.36
CA LEU A 52 -9.21 -11.81 6.50
C LEU A 52 -8.44 -12.58 5.41
N SER A 53 -7.81 -13.69 5.77
CA SER A 53 -6.98 -14.48 4.85
C SER A 53 -7.78 -15.19 3.77
N HIS A 54 -9.00 -15.63 4.08
CA HIS A 54 -9.84 -16.38 3.15
C HIS A 54 -11.01 -15.60 2.55
N GLY A 55 -11.32 -14.40 3.04
CA GLY A 55 -12.51 -13.65 2.63
C GLY A 55 -13.82 -14.30 3.08
N LEU A 56 -13.82 -15.06 4.18
CA LEU A 56 -14.99 -15.84 4.61
C LEU A 56 -16.20 -14.95 4.92
N SER A 57 -17.39 -15.43 4.54
CA SER A 57 -18.64 -14.79 4.93
C SER A 57 -18.91 -14.99 6.43
N LEU A 58 -19.72 -14.10 7.00
CA LEU A 58 -20.21 -14.24 8.37
C LEU A 58 -20.92 -15.58 8.61
N LYS A 59 -21.69 -16.07 7.64
CA LYS A 59 -22.41 -17.35 7.72
C LYS A 59 -21.45 -18.53 7.82
N THR A 60 -20.40 -18.53 6.99
CA THR A 60 -19.38 -19.58 6.99
C THR A 60 -18.64 -19.66 8.33
N LEU A 61 -18.31 -18.51 8.92
CA LEU A 61 -17.68 -18.46 10.24
C LEU A 61 -18.64 -18.85 11.36
N ALA A 62 -19.92 -18.46 11.28
CA ALA A 62 -20.92 -18.83 12.27
C ALA A 62 -21.03 -20.35 12.41
N SER A 63 -21.07 -21.07 11.28
CA SER A 63 -21.07 -22.54 11.28
C SER A 63 -19.76 -23.13 11.80
N ARG A 64 -18.60 -22.53 11.50
CA ARG A 64 -17.28 -23.06 11.90
C ARG A 64 -16.99 -22.87 13.39
N TYR A 65 -17.39 -21.73 13.94
CA TYR A 65 -17.06 -21.32 15.32
C TYR A 65 -18.23 -21.48 16.29
N ALA A 66 -19.41 -21.91 15.82
CA ALA A 66 -20.65 -22.01 16.60
C ALA A 66 -21.01 -20.69 17.32
N LEU A 67 -20.87 -19.57 16.60
CA LEU A 67 -21.17 -18.22 17.10
C LEU A 67 -22.20 -17.53 16.19
N GLU A 68 -22.97 -16.61 16.77
CA GLU A 68 -23.89 -15.79 16.00
C GLU A 68 -23.16 -14.88 14.99
N PRO A 69 -23.66 -14.72 13.74
CA PRO A 69 -23.09 -13.82 12.74
C PRO A 69 -22.85 -12.39 13.25
N TYR A 70 -23.76 -11.88 14.08
CA TYR A 70 -23.62 -10.56 14.70
C TYR A 70 -22.36 -10.45 15.57
N LEU A 71 -22.10 -11.46 16.40
CA LEU A 71 -20.95 -11.48 17.30
C LEU A 71 -19.64 -11.54 16.51
N ILE A 72 -19.59 -12.35 15.45
CA ILE A 72 -18.42 -12.43 14.55
C ILE A 72 -18.17 -11.08 13.87
N SER A 73 -19.23 -10.40 13.41
CA SER A 73 -19.13 -9.06 12.83
C SER A 73 -18.55 -8.05 13.83
N LYS A 74 -19.09 -8.03 15.06
CA LYS A 74 -18.63 -7.17 16.15
C LYS A 74 -17.15 -7.41 16.47
N ILE A 75 -16.72 -8.67 16.56
CA ILE A 75 -15.33 -9.03 16.84
C ILE A 75 -14.42 -8.66 15.67
N THR A 76 -14.85 -8.93 14.43
CA THR A 76 -14.11 -8.54 13.22
C THR A 76 -13.85 -7.04 13.23
N ASN A 77 -14.90 -6.22 13.42
CA ASN A 77 -14.79 -4.76 13.42
C ASN A 77 -13.95 -4.23 14.59
N MET A 78 -14.00 -4.89 15.75
CA MET A 78 -13.17 -4.52 16.89
C MET A 78 -11.68 -4.80 16.63
N VAL A 79 -11.34 -6.02 16.19
CA VAL A 79 -9.95 -6.43 15.95
C VAL A 79 -9.34 -5.62 14.79
N THR A 80 -10.06 -5.44 13.68
CA THR A 80 -9.56 -4.62 12.57
C THR A 80 -9.37 -3.16 12.97
N ARG A 81 -10.28 -2.59 13.77
CA ARG A 81 -10.09 -1.25 14.33
C ARG A 81 -8.85 -1.16 15.22
N LEU A 82 -8.61 -2.14 16.09
CA LEU A 82 -7.43 -2.13 16.96
C LEU A 82 -6.13 -2.25 16.15
N LEU A 83 -6.10 -3.11 15.12
CA LEU A 83 -4.99 -3.18 14.18
C LEU A 83 -4.75 -1.84 13.48
N ALA A 84 -5.81 -1.23 12.93
CA ALA A 84 -5.75 0.00 12.17
C ALA A 84 -5.50 1.27 13.01
N THR A 85 -5.62 1.20 14.33
CA THR A 85 -5.43 2.38 15.21
C THR A 85 -4.28 2.22 16.19
N LYS A 86 -4.12 1.04 16.81
CA LYS A 86 -3.09 0.81 17.83
C LYS A 86 -1.79 0.30 17.24
N LEU A 87 -1.86 -0.62 16.27
CA LEU A 87 -0.68 -1.18 15.62
C LEU A 87 -0.23 -0.37 14.39
N TYR A 88 -1.15 0.38 13.76
CA TYR A 88 -0.82 1.27 12.65
C TYR A 88 0.42 2.16 12.88
N PRO A 89 0.51 2.97 13.94
CA PRO A 89 1.67 3.84 14.15
C PRO A 89 2.96 3.07 14.46
N GLU A 90 2.89 1.77 14.78
CA GLU A 90 4.06 0.93 15.00
C GLU A 90 4.63 0.36 13.69
N PHE A 91 3.76 0.01 12.74
CA PHE A 91 4.11 -0.75 11.53
C PHE A 91 4.01 0.05 10.23
N ILE A 92 3.15 1.08 10.14
CA ILE A 92 3.10 2.01 9.00
C ILE A 92 3.79 3.30 9.44
N LYS A 93 5.04 3.46 9.04
CA LYS A 93 5.89 4.59 9.47
C LYS A 93 6.64 5.16 8.29
N ILE A 94 6.45 6.45 8.04
CA ILE A 94 7.28 7.23 7.12
C ILE A 94 8.76 7.10 7.52
N PRO A 95 9.69 6.90 6.57
CA PRO A 95 11.12 6.77 6.86
C PRO A 95 11.74 8.13 7.23
N VAL A 96 11.35 8.70 8.38
CA VAL A 96 11.88 9.98 8.90
C VAL A 96 13.25 9.81 9.58
N ALA A 97 13.54 8.62 10.09
CA ALA A 97 14.83 8.34 10.71
C ALA A 97 15.90 8.22 9.62
N ARG A 98 16.96 9.03 9.73
CA ARG A 98 18.10 9.08 8.78
C ARG A 98 18.58 7.69 8.35
N ARG A 99 18.76 6.76 9.31
CA ARG A 99 19.20 5.39 9.03
C ARG A 99 18.24 4.64 8.10
N ARG A 100 16.94 4.71 8.38
CA ARG A 100 15.92 4.01 7.57
C ARG A 100 15.82 4.62 6.18
N LEU A 101 15.89 5.95 6.07
CA LEU A 101 15.84 6.62 4.77
C LEU A 101 17.06 6.28 3.89
N VAL A 102 18.26 6.24 4.48
CA VAL A 102 19.49 5.81 3.79
C VAL A 102 19.37 4.37 3.33
N GLU A 103 18.89 3.45 4.17
CA GLU A 103 18.65 2.06 3.79
C GLU A 103 17.64 1.95 2.65
N THR A 104 16.53 2.69 2.72
CA THR A 104 15.50 2.67 1.68
C THR A 104 16.02 3.20 0.34
N THR A 105 16.73 4.32 0.35
CA THR A 105 17.28 4.95 -0.87
C THR A 105 18.39 4.13 -1.50
N GLN A 106 19.28 3.52 -0.70
CA GLN A 106 20.28 2.57 -1.16
C GLN A 106 19.61 1.36 -1.85
N GLY A 107 18.59 0.76 -1.22
CA GLY A 107 17.90 -0.40 -1.79
C GLY A 107 17.21 -0.09 -3.12
N PHE A 108 16.57 1.08 -3.26
CA PHE A 108 16.02 1.47 -4.56
C PHE A 108 17.10 1.81 -5.59
N GLN A 109 18.22 2.40 -5.18
CA GLN A 109 19.33 2.68 -6.08
C GLN A 109 19.92 1.37 -6.65
N GLU A 110 19.98 0.31 -5.86
CA GLU A 110 20.38 -1.03 -6.33
C GLU A 110 19.38 -1.61 -7.33
N LEU A 111 18.06 -1.42 -7.11
CA LEU A 111 17.01 -1.91 -8.00
C LEU A 111 16.89 -1.12 -9.32
N THR A 112 17.05 0.20 -9.25
CA THR A 112 16.66 1.11 -10.34
C THR A 112 17.85 1.83 -10.97
N SER A 113 19.00 1.89 -10.30
CA SER A 113 20.11 2.81 -10.63
C SER A 113 19.79 4.30 -10.52
N LEU A 114 18.59 4.68 -10.04
CA LEU A 114 18.21 6.05 -9.73
C LEU A 114 18.60 6.39 -8.28
N PRO A 115 19.24 7.54 -8.04
CA PRO A 115 19.60 7.95 -6.69
C PRO A 115 18.36 8.46 -5.93
N ASN A 116 18.40 8.35 -4.60
CA ASN A 116 17.45 8.99 -3.69
C ASN A 116 15.95 8.66 -3.88
N VAL A 117 15.60 7.60 -4.60
CA VAL A 117 14.22 7.07 -4.58
C VAL A 117 13.93 6.51 -3.18
N CYS A 118 12.93 7.04 -2.49
CA CYS A 118 12.61 6.65 -1.11
C CYS A 118 11.29 5.86 -0.97
N GLY A 119 10.58 5.64 -2.07
CA GLY A 119 9.33 4.89 -2.09
C GLY A 119 8.73 4.85 -3.47
N ALA A 120 7.84 3.88 -3.68
CA ALA A 120 6.98 3.83 -4.85
C ALA A 120 5.52 3.93 -4.40
N ILE A 121 4.77 4.84 -5.01
CA ILE A 121 3.35 5.07 -4.75
C ILE A 121 2.51 4.37 -5.82
N ASP A 122 1.41 3.79 -5.38
CA ASP A 122 0.40 3.22 -6.27
C ASP A 122 -0.95 3.17 -5.56
N SER A 123 -2.01 3.03 -6.36
CA SER A 123 -3.39 2.97 -5.91
C SER A 123 -4.05 1.70 -6.43
N THR A 124 -5.02 1.18 -5.68
CA THR A 124 -5.75 -0.02 -6.09
C THR A 124 -7.18 -0.01 -5.57
N PRO A 125 -8.18 -0.35 -6.40
CA PRO A 125 -9.55 -0.43 -5.93
C PRO A 125 -9.75 -1.69 -5.09
N ILE A 126 -10.35 -1.53 -3.92
CA ILE A 126 -10.82 -2.64 -3.09
C ILE A 126 -12.31 -2.84 -3.38
N LYS A 127 -12.64 -3.91 -4.10
CA LYS A 127 -14.01 -4.24 -4.47
C LYS A 127 -14.88 -4.37 -3.22
N LEU A 128 -16.06 -3.78 -3.25
CA LEU A 128 -17.09 -3.91 -2.22
C LEU A 128 -18.08 -4.99 -2.64
N HIS A 129 -18.36 -5.94 -1.76
CA HIS A 129 -19.28 -7.03 -2.05
C HIS A 129 -20.71 -6.53 -2.33
N LYS A 130 -21.13 -5.49 -1.60
CA LYS A 130 -22.44 -4.85 -1.77
C LYS A 130 -22.38 -3.38 -1.38
N ILE A 131 -23.00 -2.55 -2.19
CA ILE A 131 -23.40 -1.18 -1.83
C ILE A 131 -24.92 -1.16 -1.72
N SER A 132 -25.46 -0.33 -0.82
CA SER A 132 -26.91 -0.16 -0.72
C SER A 132 -27.44 0.46 -2.03
N PRO A 133 -28.47 -0.11 -2.68
CA PRO A 133 -29.04 0.46 -3.91
C PRO A 133 -29.48 1.91 -3.73
N ASP A 134 -29.99 2.24 -2.54
CA ASP A 134 -30.50 3.57 -2.19
C ASP A 134 -29.39 4.51 -1.65
N MET A 135 -28.12 4.13 -1.78
CA MET A 135 -27.02 4.96 -1.31
C MET A 135 -26.91 6.22 -2.17
N ILE A 136 -27.06 7.38 -1.50
CA ILE A 136 -26.77 8.68 -2.11
C ILE A 136 -25.33 8.66 -2.65
N ASN A 137 -25.18 9.05 -3.91
CA ASN A 137 -23.91 9.04 -4.64
C ASN A 137 -23.25 7.65 -4.79
N GLY A 138 -24.03 6.56 -4.82
CA GLY A 138 -23.52 5.20 -5.03
C GLY A 138 -22.67 5.06 -6.30
N SER A 139 -22.94 5.84 -7.35
CA SER A 139 -22.16 5.87 -8.60
C SER A 139 -20.71 6.31 -8.40
N MET A 140 -20.39 7.10 -7.37
CA MET A 140 -19.01 7.52 -7.06
C MET A 140 -18.13 6.33 -6.68
N TYR A 141 -18.72 5.22 -6.23
CA TYR A 141 -17.98 4.02 -5.85
C TYR A 141 -17.71 3.07 -7.03
N THR A 142 -18.32 3.29 -8.18
CA THR A 142 -18.07 2.46 -9.36
C THR A 142 -16.67 2.78 -9.91
N SER A 143 -15.77 1.81 -9.83
CA SER A 143 -14.42 1.95 -10.40
C SER A 143 -14.41 1.92 -11.92
N LYS A 144 -13.25 2.27 -12.49
CA LYS A 144 -12.91 2.08 -13.91
C LYS A 144 -13.13 0.64 -14.40
N TYR A 145 -13.14 -0.35 -13.50
CA TYR A 145 -13.38 -1.76 -13.78
C TYR A 145 -14.87 -2.17 -13.72
N GLY A 146 -15.78 -1.23 -13.51
CA GLY A 146 -17.23 -1.47 -13.54
C GLY A 146 -17.83 -2.10 -12.28
N PHE A 147 -17.04 -2.25 -11.21
CA PHE A 147 -17.53 -2.75 -9.91
C PHE A 147 -17.45 -1.69 -8.81
N PRO A 148 -18.35 -1.76 -7.81
CA PRO A 148 -18.29 -0.90 -6.63
C PRO A 148 -17.02 -1.15 -5.81
N SER A 149 -16.33 -0.10 -5.38
CA SER A 149 -15.07 -0.20 -4.64
C SER A 149 -14.73 1.07 -3.86
N VAL A 150 -13.74 0.96 -2.96
CA VAL A 150 -13.04 2.12 -2.36
C VAL A 150 -11.58 2.09 -2.80
N LEU A 151 -10.96 3.26 -2.93
CA LEU A 151 -9.58 3.37 -3.39
C LEU A 151 -8.60 3.29 -2.20
N LEU A 152 -7.64 2.37 -2.31
CA LEU A 152 -6.49 2.25 -1.41
C LEU A 152 -5.27 2.83 -2.12
N GLN A 153 -4.67 3.88 -1.57
CA GLN A 153 -3.37 4.39 -1.96
C GLN A 153 -2.33 3.93 -0.94
N VAL A 154 -1.17 3.47 -1.40
CA VAL A 154 -0.05 3.06 -0.54
C VAL A 154 1.26 3.59 -1.07
N VAL A 155 2.23 3.76 -0.18
CA VAL A 155 3.63 3.94 -0.56
C VAL A 155 4.47 2.84 0.06
N ALA A 156 5.17 2.07 -0.78
CA ALA A 156 6.03 0.97 -0.36
C ALA A 156 7.52 1.32 -0.50
N ASP A 157 8.36 0.74 0.35
CA ASP A 157 9.81 0.73 0.16
C ASP A 157 10.27 -0.45 -0.72
N HIS A 158 11.58 -0.53 -0.98
CA HIS A 158 12.19 -1.60 -1.78
C HIS A 158 12.01 -3.02 -1.20
N LYS A 159 11.59 -3.14 0.07
CA LYS A 159 11.27 -4.41 0.75
C LYS A 159 9.77 -4.68 0.76
N LYS A 160 8.99 -3.96 -0.05
CA LYS A 160 7.54 -4.11 -0.15
C LYS A 160 6.82 -3.77 1.17
N ILE A 161 7.46 -3.00 2.07
CA ILE A 161 6.89 -2.56 3.34
C ILE A 161 6.21 -1.21 3.12
N PHE A 162 4.93 -1.10 3.48
CA PHE A 162 4.19 0.15 3.37
C PHE A 162 4.64 1.16 4.45
N TRP A 163 4.95 2.38 4.06
CA TRP A 163 5.27 3.43 5.02
C TRP A 163 4.22 4.56 5.05
N ASP A 164 3.32 4.59 4.06
CA ASP A 164 2.10 5.39 4.05
C ASP A 164 0.93 4.58 3.46
N VAL A 165 -0.27 4.79 3.99
CA VAL A 165 -1.52 4.12 3.59
C VAL A 165 -2.65 5.13 3.70
N CYS A 166 -3.46 5.27 2.64
CA CYS A 166 -4.60 6.17 2.60
C CYS A 166 -5.82 5.47 1.98
N VAL A 167 -6.94 5.44 2.72
CA VAL A 167 -8.24 4.93 2.24
C VAL A 167 -9.28 6.00 2.51
N LYS A 168 -9.46 6.92 1.55
CA LYS A 168 -10.32 8.11 1.72
C LYS A 168 -11.29 8.32 0.56
N ALA A 169 -11.00 7.79 -0.62
CA ALA A 169 -11.80 8.04 -1.81
C ALA A 169 -12.69 6.84 -2.19
N PRO A 170 -13.91 7.10 -2.69
CA PRO A 170 -14.67 6.14 -3.47
C PRO A 170 -13.87 5.66 -4.69
N GLY A 171 -14.10 4.44 -5.15
CA GLY A 171 -13.30 3.82 -6.22
C GLY A 171 -13.44 4.42 -7.61
N GLY A 172 -14.41 5.33 -7.83
CA GLY A 172 -14.55 6.08 -9.08
C GLY A 172 -13.68 7.35 -9.16
N TYR A 173 -12.92 7.68 -8.11
CA TYR A 173 -11.97 8.78 -8.13
C TYR A 173 -10.71 8.39 -8.90
N ASP A 174 -10.07 9.38 -9.54
CA ASP A 174 -8.73 9.20 -10.10
C ASP A 174 -7.64 9.29 -9.04
N ASP A 175 -6.49 8.69 -9.34
CA ASP A 175 -5.36 8.56 -8.41
C ASP A 175 -4.78 9.92 -7.99
N ALA A 176 -4.74 10.90 -8.90
CA ALA A 176 -4.24 12.23 -8.60
C ALA A 176 -5.15 12.99 -7.64
N THR A 177 -6.48 12.88 -7.79
CA THR A 177 -7.45 13.49 -6.88
C THR A 177 -7.35 12.85 -5.50
N HIS A 178 -7.28 11.51 -5.41
CA HIS A 178 -7.10 10.83 -4.11
C HIS A 178 -5.76 11.20 -3.45
N PHE A 179 -4.69 11.31 -4.23
CA PHE A 179 -3.39 11.75 -3.74
C PHE A 179 -3.43 13.16 -3.17
N ARG A 180 -4.02 14.14 -3.88
CA ARG A 180 -4.13 15.53 -3.42
C ARG A 180 -4.94 15.68 -2.13
N ASP A 181 -5.93 14.81 -1.91
CA ASP A 181 -6.73 14.76 -0.68
C ASP A 181 -6.05 13.99 0.47
N SER A 182 -4.89 13.38 0.23
CA SER A 182 -4.17 12.58 1.21
C SER A 182 -3.36 13.46 2.17
N LEU A 183 -3.17 12.97 3.41
CA LEU A 183 -2.26 13.62 4.36
C LEU A 183 -0.81 13.60 3.85
N LEU A 184 -0.45 12.58 3.07
CA LEU A 184 0.86 12.44 2.46
C LEU A 184 1.18 13.63 1.55
N TYR A 185 0.27 13.99 0.63
CA TYR A 185 0.45 15.15 -0.26
C TYR A 185 0.71 16.43 0.53
N ASN A 186 -0.11 16.71 1.55
CA ASN A 186 0.06 17.89 2.39
C ASN A 186 1.42 17.94 3.08
N ARG A 187 1.95 16.79 3.54
CA ARG A 187 3.26 16.71 4.21
C ARG A 187 4.44 16.78 3.22
N LEU A 188 4.27 16.28 2.00
CA LEU A 188 5.30 16.36 0.96
C LEU A 188 5.42 17.77 0.41
N ILE A 189 4.29 18.44 0.14
CA ILE A 189 4.27 19.79 -0.42
C ILE A 189 4.72 20.86 0.58
N SER A 190 4.43 20.70 1.88
CA SER A 190 4.94 21.57 2.94
C SER A 190 6.44 21.34 3.23
N GLY A 191 6.96 20.18 2.82
CA GLY A 191 8.31 19.73 3.11
C GLY A 191 8.53 19.19 4.52
N ASP A 192 7.46 18.75 5.20
CA ASP A 192 7.52 18.21 6.56
C ASP A 192 8.16 16.82 6.65
N ILE A 193 8.22 16.08 5.54
CA ILE A 193 8.69 14.69 5.51
C ILE A 193 9.60 14.39 4.33
N VAL A 194 10.47 13.39 4.52
CA VAL A 194 11.37 12.90 3.47
C VAL A 194 12.32 14.01 2.94
N TRP A 195 12.65 14.98 3.81
CA TRP A 195 13.64 16.01 3.55
C TRP A 195 14.97 15.66 4.25
N ASP A 196 15.85 14.96 3.54
CA ASP A 196 17.25 14.74 3.96
C ASP A 196 18.22 15.35 2.94
N LYS A 197 19.53 15.20 3.17
CA LYS A 197 20.59 15.74 2.34
C LYS A 197 20.40 15.31 0.88
N ALA A 198 20.37 16.30 0.01
CA ALA A 198 20.40 16.08 -1.42
C ALA A 198 21.74 15.46 -1.84
N VAL A 199 21.71 14.56 -2.82
CA VAL A 199 22.91 14.15 -3.55
C VAL A 199 23.07 15.04 -4.78
N SER A 200 24.31 15.29 -5.21
CA SER A 200 24.56 16.06 -6.43
C SER A 200 24.58 15.15 -7.65
N VAL A 201 23.70 15.40 -8.61
CA VAL A 201 23.69 14.73 -9.91
C VAL A 201 23.83 15.79 -10.98
N ARG A 202 24.91 15.73 -11.77
CA ARG A 202 25.25 16.75 -12.79
C ARG A 202 25.19 18.19 -12.23
N GLY A 203 25.61 18.39 -10.98
CA GLY A 203 25.59 19.69 -10.29
C GLY A 203 24.23 20.09 -9.69
N GLN A 204 23.16 19.31 -9.89
CA GLN A 204 21.84 19.59 -9.35
C GLN A 204 21.56 18.81 -8.05
N PRO A 205 20.93 19.42 -7.04
CA PRO A 205 20.57 18.74 -5.81
C PRO A 205 19.35 17.84 -6.01
N VAL A 206 19.55 16.52 -5.88
CA VAL A 206 18.48 15.50 -5.89
C VAL A 206 18.12 15.15 -4.46
N ARG A 207 16.95 15.60 -4.00
CA ARG A 207 16.41 15.22 -2.68
C ARG A 207 15.73 13.86 -2.75
N PRO A 208 15.45 13.20 -1.61
CA PRO A 208 14.60 12.02 -1.61
C PRO A 208 13.25 12.28 -2.28
N PHE A 209 12.83 11.38 -3.17
CA PHE A 209 11.56 11.47 -3.90
C PHE A 209 10.89 10.10 -4.02
N ILE A 210 9.58 10.09 -4.24
CA ILE A 210 8.82 8.88 -4.55
C ILE A 210 8.58 8.75 -6.06
N VAL A 211 8.37 7.53 -6.52
CA VAL A 211 8.01 7.25 -7.93
C VAL A 211 6.58 6.75 -8.04
N GLY A 212 5.85 7.21 -9.05
CA GLY A 212 4.47 6.77 -9.37
C GLY A 212 4.29 6.57 -10.88
N ASP A 213 3.15 6.03 -11.30
CA ASP A 213 2.80 5.96 -12.74
C ASP A 213 2.36 7.33 -13.28
N TRP A 214 1.98 7.32 -14.54
CA TRP A 214 1.46 8.47 -15.26
C TRP A 214 0.07 8.95 -14.78
N CYS A 215 -0.65 8.21 -13.94
CA CYS A 215 -1.93 8.65 -13.35
C CYS A 215 -1.68 9.60 -12.15
N PHE A 216 -0.46 9.64 -11.60
CA PHE A 216 -0.06 10.60 -10.58
C PHE A 216 0.51 11.90 -11.17
N PRO A 217 0.42 13.04 -10.46
CA PRO A 217 1.00 14.29 -10.92
C PRO A 217 2.53 14.24 -10.85
N LEU A 218 3.19 14.78 -11.89
CA LEU A 218 4.63 15.01 -11.85
C LEU A 218 4.94 16.20 -10.92
N LEU A 219 5.73 15.95 -9.88
CA LEU A 219 6.12 16.94 -8.87
C LEU A 219 7.59 16.76 -8.50
N SER A 220 8.22 17.77 -7.89
CA SER A 220 9.63 17.71 -7.46
C SER A 220 9.95 16.59 -6.46
N PHE A 221 8.94 16.06 -5.79
CA PHE A 221 9.04 14.95 -4.82
C PHE A 221 8.30 13.68 -5.28
N LEU A 222 7.62 13.70 -6.44
CA LEU A 222 6.91 12.57 -7.02
C LEU A 222 7.20 12.52 -8.53
N LEU A 223 8.12 11.64 -8.94
CA LEU A 223 8.49 11.50 -10.35
C LEU A 223 7.65 10.41 -11.03
N THR A 224 7.24 10.70 -12.25
CA THR A 224 6.44 9.81 -13.11
C THR A 224 7.14 9.63 -14.47
N PRO A 225 6.84 8.57 -15.24
CA PRO A 225 7.45 8.35 -16.56
C PRO A 225 7.30 9.54 -17.51
N PHE A 226 8.24 9.72 -18.44
CA PHE A 226 8.11 10.68 -19.55
C PHE A 226 6.97 10.31 -20.48
N SER A 227 6.82 9.02 -20.77
CA SER A 227 5.79 8.54 -21.68
C SER A 227 5.30 7.15 -21.32
N TYR A 228 3.98 6.95 -21.34
CA TYR A 228 3.38 5.65 -21.07
C TYR A 228 3.77 4.58 -22.12
N ASN A 229 4.10 5.00 -23.35
CA ASN A 229 4.41 4.10 -24.47
C ASN A 229 5.89 4.13 -24.90
N ARG A 230 6.80 4.63 -24.06
CA ARG A 230 8.26 4.67 -24.34
C ARG A 230 8.64 5.30 -25.68
N THR A 231 7.90 6.34 -26.08
CA THR A 231 8.18 7.13 -27.30
C THR A 231 9.15 8.29 -27.06
N GLY A 232 9.83 8.31 -25.91
CA GLY A 232 10.81 9.33 -25.55
C GLY A 232 12.16 9.15 -26.27
N SER A 233 13.06 10.09 -26.01
CA SER A 233 14.48 9.95 -26.39
C SER A 233 15.15 8.76 -25.66
N PRO A 234 16.29 8.22 -26.14
CA PRO A 234 16.97 7.11 -25.47
C PRO A 234 17.25 7.35 -23.97
N PRO A 235 17.69 8.54 -23.52
CA PRO A 235 17.82 8.81 -22.08
C PRO A 235 16.50 8.73 -21.31
N GLN A 236 15.41 9.28 -21.88
CA GLN A 236 14.08 9.25 -21.27
C GLN A 236 13.56 7.82 -21.15
N ASN A 237 13.74 7.00 -22.18
CA ASN A 237 13.33 5.59 -22.15
C ASN A 237 14.12 4.78 -21.13
N ALA A 238 15.42 5.06 -20.96
CA ALA A 238 16.24 4.43 -19.92
C ALA A 238 15.78 4.83 -18.51
N PHE A 239 15.43 6.11 -18.33
CA PHE A 239 14.83 6.60 -17.08
C PHE A 239 13.49 5.93 -16.80
N ASP A 240 12.58 5.88 -17.78
CA ASP A 240 11.27 5.26 -17.62
C ASP A 240 11.40 3.78 -17.26
N GLU A 241 12.33 3.05 -17.87
CA GLU A 241 12.61 1.66 -17.49
C GLU A 241 13.10 1.53 -16.04
N ALA A 242 14.01 2.39 -15.62
CA ALA A 242 14.52 2.44 -14.25
C ALA A 242 13.41 2.77 -13.23
N LEU A 243 12.57 3.75 -13.54
CA LEU A 243 11.43 4.13 -12.71
C LEU A 243 10.43 2.98 -12.60
N MET A 244 10.12 2.29 -13.70
CA MET A 244 9.22 1.13 -13.69
C MET A 244 9.78 -0.05 -12.87
N LYS A 245 11.11 -0.24 -12.81
CA LYS A 245 11.71 -1.21 -11.88
C LYS A 245 11.43 -0.84 -10.42
N GLY A 246 11.43 0.45 -10.09
CA GLY A 246 11.07 0.96 -8.77
C GLY A 246 9.59 0.75 -8.45
N ARG A 247 8.70 1.06 -9.41
CA ARG A 247 7.25 0.86 -9.26
C ARG A 247 6.86 -0.60 -9.03
N ARG A 248 7.59 -1.55 -9.62
CA ARG A 248 7.35 -2.98 -9.38
C ARG A 248 7.32 -3.34 -7.88
N ALA A 249 8.10 -2.65 -7.04
CA ALA A 249 8.11 -2.90 -5.60
C ALA A 249 6.73 -2.65 -4.95
N VAL A 250 6.01 -1.59 -5.33
CA VAL A 250 4.68 -1.30 -4.79
C VAL A 250 3.59 -2.14 -5.44
N GLU A 251 3.70 -2.41 -6.75
CA GLU A 251 2.79 -3.32 -7.47
C GLU A 251 2.82 -4.73 -6.84
N GLU A 252 4.02 -5.26 -6.59
CA GLU A 252 4.19 -6.54 -5.90
C GLU A 252 3.69 -6.46 -4.46
N ALA A 253 3.97 -5.38 -3.72
CA ALA A 253 3.46 -5.21 -2.37
C ALA A 253 1.91 -5.27 -2.30
N ILE A 254 1.23 -4.61 -3.24
CA ILE A 254 -0.23 -4.66 -3.38
C ILE A 254 -0.69 -6.08 -3.76
N GLY A 255 -0.01 -6.72 -4.70
CA GLY A 255 -0.31 -8.09 -5.12
C GLY A 255 -0.20 -9.09 -3.96
N LEU A 256 0.84 -8.95 -3.12
CA LEU A 256 1.03 -9.76 -1.91
C LEU A 256 -0.04 -9.46 -0.85
N LEU A 257 -0.38 -8.17 -0.65
CA LEU A 257 -1.43 -7.75 0.27
C LEU A 257 -2.77 -8.42 -0.07
N LYS A 258 -3.21 -8.32 -1.32
CA LYS A 258 -4.47 -8.91 -1.80
C LYS A 258 -4.41 -10.43 -1.94
N GLY A 259 -3.25 -10.99 -2.25
CA GLY A 259 -3.02 -12.44 -2.31
C GLY A 259 -3.10 -13.11 -0.94
N ARG A 260 -2.55 -12.46 0.10
CA ARG A 260 -2.57 -12.97 1.48
C ARG A 260 -3.92 -12.75 2.17
N TRP A 261 -4.49 -11.55 2.01
CA TRP A 261 -5.72 -11.12 2.68
C TRP A 261 -6.86 -11.06 1.67
N LYS A 262 -7.39 -12.23 1.30
CA LYS A 262 -8.39 -12.38 0.24
C LYS A 262 -9.69 -11.63 0.50
N ILE A 263 -9.96 -11.20 1.75
CA ILE A 263 -11.07 -10.30 2.04
C ILE A 263 -10.98 -8.98 1.26
N LEU A 264 -9.80 -8.58 0.78
CA LEU A 264 -9.59 -7.38 -0.04
C LEU A 264 -9.94 -7.59 -1.52
N GLN A 265 -10.16 -8.83 -1.97
CA GLN A 265 -10.56 -9.14 -3.35
C GLN A 265 -12.07 -8.96 -3.54
N ASP A 266 -12.85 -9.17 -2.48
CA ASP A 266 -14.29 -8.91 -2.44
C ASP A 266 -14.71 -8.59 -0.99
N LEU A 267 -14.72 -7.31 -0.66
CA LEU A 267 -14.83 -6.83 0.71
C LEU A 267 -16.26 -6.98 1.25
N ASN A 268 -16.46 -8.00 2.08
CA ASN A 268 -17.74 -8.36 2.67
C ASN A 268 -18.00 -7.72 4.06
N VAL A 269 -17.48 -6.51 4.26
CA VAL A 269 -17.78 -5.68 5.44
C VAL A 269 -18.60 -4.44 5.04
N GLY A 270 -19.34 -3.87 5.98
CA GLY A 270 -20.08 -2.63 5.73
C GLY A 270 -19.14 -1.48 5.39
N LEU A 271 -19.59 -0.54 4.55
CA LEU A 271 -18.78 0.57 4.05
C LEU A 271 -18.11 1.39 5.15
N ASN A 272 -18.80 1.63 6.27
CA ASN A 272 -18.26 2.36 7.42
C ASN A 272 -17.07 1.65 8.09
N HIS A 273 -16.91 0.34 7.86
CA HIS A 273 -15.80 -0.47 8.38
C HIS A 273 -14.78 -0.83 7.29
N ALA A 274 -15.00 -0.45 6.04
CA ALA A 274 -14.10 -0.75 4.95
C ALA A 274 -12.70 -0.14 5.16
N PRO A 275 -12.55 1.18 5.45
CA PRO A 275 -11.23 1.79 5.63
C PRO A 275 -10.40 1.11 6.74
N GLN A 276 -11.01 0.89 7.91
CA GLN A 276 -10.30 0.23 9.02
C GLN A 276 -9.91 -1.22 8.70
N THR A 277 -10.72 -1.95 7.93
CA THR A 277 -10.42 -3.35 7.55
C THR A 277 -9.26 -3.40 6.56
N ILE A 278 -9.25 -2.48 5.60
CA ILE A 278 -8.18 -2.35 4.60
C ILE A 278 -6.87 -1.97 5.30
N VAL A 279 -6.89 -0.93 6.13
CA VAL A 279 -5.70 -0.49 6.90
C VAL A 279 -5.18 -1.59 7.82
N ALA A 280 -6.07 -2.36 8.47
CA ALA A 280 -5.67 -3.52 9.27
C ALA A 280 -4.91 -4.56 8.45
N CYS A 281 -5.35 -4.84 7.22
CA CYS A 281 -4.65 -5.76 6.32
C CYS A 281 -3.28 -5.20 5.90
N CYS A 282 -3.14 -3.88 5.68
CA CYS A 282 -1.84 -3.25 5.43
C CYS A 282 -0.88 -3.39 6.61
N VAL A 283 -1.37 -3.24 7.85
CA VAL A 283 -0.58 -3.48 9.07
C VAL A 283 -0.12 -4.93 9.15
N LEU A 284 -1.02 -5.88 8.90
CA LEU A 284 -0.70 -7.31 8.90
C LEU A 284 0.27 -7.70 7.77
N HIS A 285 0.16 -7.07 6.59
CA HIS A 285 1.12 -7.22 5.50
C HIS A 285 2.53 -6.81 5.95
N ASN A 286 2.68 -5.61 6.54
CA ASN A 286 3.98 -5.17 7.03
C ASN A 286 4.56 -6.09 8.10
N LEU A 287 3.74 -6.58 9.03
CA LEU A 287 4.14 -7.59 10.00
C LEU A 287 4.72 -8.84 9.31
N CYS A 288 4.04 -9.33 8.27
CA CYS A 288 4.50 -10.49 7.50
C CYS A 288 5.82 -10.20 6.75
N GLN A 289 5.96 -9.03 6.14
CA GLN A 289 7.19 -8.63 5.43
C GLN A 289 8.38 -8.50 6.39
N ILE A 290 8.18 -7.88 7.56
CA ILE A 290 9.21 -7.73 8.60
C ILE A 290 9.64 -9.09 9.15
N ALA A 291 8.67 -9.99 9.37
CA ALA A 291 8.92 -11.35 9.82
C ALA A 291 9.48 -12.28 8.71
N LYS A 292 9.59 -11.78 7.47
CA LYS A 292 10.01 -12.56 6.29
C LYS A 292 9.16 -13.82 6.09
N GLU A 293 7.86 -13.68 6.30
CA GLU A 293 6.89 -14.73 5.98
C GLU A 293 6.97 -15.10 4.49
N PRO A 294 6.80 -16.38 4.12
CA PRO A 294 6.73 -16.79 2.71
C PRO A 294 5.68 -15.97 1.96
N GLU A 295 6.08 -15.38 0.84
CA GLU A 295 5.21 -14.59 -0.04
C GLU A 295 4.16 -15.49 -0.72
N PRO A 296 2.85 -15.16 -0.66
CA PRO A 296 1.83 -15.89 -1.42
C PRO A 296 1.96 -15.63 -2.91
N GLU A 297 1.16 -16.32 -3.71
CA GLU A 297 0.93 -15.94 -5.09
C GLU A 297 0.41 -14.49 -5.19
N LEU A 298 0.99 -13.74 -6.11
CA LEU A 298 0.61 -12.34 -6.36
C LEU A 298 -0.79 -12.28 -6.94
N TRP A 299 -1.66 -11.49 -6.31
CA TRP A 299 -2.89 -11.06 -6.94
C TRP A 299 -2.58 -10.11 -8.10
N LYS A 300 -3.12 -10.38 -9.29
CA LYS A 300 -2.96 -9.54 -10.46
C LYS A 300 -4.21 -8.70 -10.67
N GLU A 301 -4.05 -7.38 -10.61
CA GLU A 301 -5.10 -6.47 -11.04
C GLU A 301 -5.24 -6.47 -12.58
N PRO A 302 -6.43 -6.16 -13.11
CA PRO A 302 -6.58 -5.89 -14.53
C PRO A 302 -5.75 -4.66 -14.93
N GLU A 303 -5.23 -4.67 -16.17
CA GLU A 303 -4.37 -3.59 -16.67
C GLU A 303 -5.00 -2.20 -16.46
N GLU A 304 -4.17 -1.25 -16.04
CA GLU A 304 -4.59 0.11 -15.78
C GLU A 304 -4.72 0.90 -17.08
N ASN A 305 -5.90 1.50 -17.27
CA ASN A 305 -6.14 2.50 -18.31
C ASN A 305 -6.53 3.81 -17.62
N GLY A 306 -5.70 4.84 -17.77
CA GLY A 306 -5.89 6.16 -17.15
C GLY A 306 -5.21 7.26 -17.97
N GLN A 307 -5.71 8.50 -17.85
CA GLN A 307 -5.13 9.66 -18.51
C GLN A 307 -4.18 10.41 -17.56
N PRO A 308 -3.14 11.07 -18.08
CA PRO A 308 -2.29 11.95 -17.27
C PRO A 308 -3.13 13.03 -16.57
N PRO A 309 -2.87 13.31 -15.28
CA PRO A 309 -3.65 14.27 -14.55
C PRO A 309 -3.36 15.71 -14.98
N ARG A 310 -4.36 16.57 -14.87
CA ARG A 310 -4.18 18.01 -15.05
C ARG A 310 -3.25 18.58 -13.98
N VAL A 311 -2.29 19.41 -14.41
CA VAL A 311 -1.44 20.21 -13.50
C VAL A 311 -2.25 21.36 -12.90
N LEU A 312 -2.26 21.47 -11.56
CA LEU A 312 -2.95 22.56 -10.86
C LEU A 312 -2.05 23.80 -10.75
N GLU A 313 -2.66 24.99 -10.59
CA GLU A 313 -1.93 26.26 -10.48
C GLU A 313 -0.92 26.27 -9.32
N ASN A 314 -1.31 25.73 -8.16
CA ASN A 314 -0.46 25.59 -6.99
C ASN A 314 0.66 24.53 -7.14
N GLU A 315 0.59 23.67 -8.16
CA GLU A 315 1.56 22.63 -8.45
C GLU A 315 2.57 23.03 -9.52
N LYS A 316 2.33 24.10 -10.30
CA LYS A 316 3.17 24.49 -11.44
C LYS A 316 4.66 24.57 -11.10
N SER A 317 5.00 25.18 -9.96
CA SER A 317 6.40 25.27 -9.52
C SER A 317 7.00 23.87 -9.29
N CYS A 318 6.29 23.01 -8.55
CA CYS A 318 6.73 21.64 -8.31
C CYS A 318 6.82 20.82 -9.60
N TYR A 319 5.89 21.03 -10.54
CA TYR A 319 5.90 20.41 -11.86
C TYR A 319 7.16 20.77 -12.65
N TYR A 320 7.50 22.07 -12.78
CA TYR A 320 8.69 22.50 -13.51
C TYR A 320 9.99 21.97 -12.90
N TYR A 321 10.09 21.97 -11.56
CA TYR A 321 11.21 21.35 -10.86
C TYR A 321 11.25 19.83 -11.09
N GLY A 322 10.10 19.16 -11.09
CA GLY A 322 9.96 17.74 -11.39
C GLY A 322 10.42 17.40 -12.80
N GLU A 323 10.02 18.16 -13.82
CA GLU A 323 10.48 17.98 -15.21
C GLU A 323 11.99 18.14 -15.35
N SER A 324 12.54 19.22 -14.79
CA SER A 324 13.98 19.47 -14.82
C SER A 324 14.77 18.37 -14.11
N LEU A 325 14.33 17.97 -12.91
CA LEU A 325 14.95 16.91 -12.13
C LEU A 325 14.91 15.57 -12.89
N ARG A 326 13.75 15.22 -13.44
CA ARG A 326 13.55 13.98 -14.21
C ARG A 326 14.49 13.94 -15.43
N GLN A 327 14.65 15.05 -16.14
CA GLN A 327 15.57 15.13 -17.29
C GLN A 327 17.04 14.98 -16.88
N VAL A 328 17.45 15.64 -15.78
CA VAL A 328 18.81 15.51 -15.24
C VAL A 328 19.15 14.06 -14.87
N LEU A 329 18.19 13.36 -14.24
CA LEU A 329 18.34 11.95 -13.88
C LEU A 329 18.40 11.05 -15.11
N ALA A 330 17.61 11.34 -16.15
CA ALA A 330 17.63 10.60 -17.41
C ALA A 330 18.99 10.71 -18.12
N ASP A 331 19.53 11.92 -18.24
CA ASP A 331 20.81 12.17 -18.90
C ASP A 331 21.98 11.53 -18.12
N ASP A 332 21.97 11.63 -16.79
CA ASP A 332 22.96 11.00 -15.91
C ASP A 332 22.94 9.48 -16.02
N LEU A 333 21.76 8.86 -15.92
CA LEU A 333 21.60 7.41 -16.01
C LEU A 333 22.08 6.91 -17.37
N TYR A 334 21.67 7.56 -18.46
CA TYR A 334 22.05 7.16 -19.80
C TYR A 334 23.56 7.26 -20.04
N GLN A 335 24.20 8.34 -19.56
CA GLN A 335 25.64 8.49 -19.62
C GLN A 335 26.36 7.38 -18.84
N ARG A 336 25.91 7.06 -17.61
CA ARG A 336 26.49 5.96 -16.81
C ARG A 336 26.33 4.60 -17.50
N LEU A 337 25.19 4.34 -18.14
CA LEU A 337 24.94 3.10 -18.87
C LEU A 337 25.76 2.99 -20.15
N SER A 338 25.99 4.09 -20.86
CA SER A 338 26.80 4.11 -22.09
C SER A 338 28.31 4.04 -21.84
N SER A 339 28.74 4.31 -20.60
CA SER A 339 30.15 4.25 -20.18
C SER A 339 30.61 2.89 -19.64
N ARG A 340 29.69 1.93 -19.51
CA ARG A 340 29.94 0.54 -19.11
C ARG A 340 29.97 -0.35 -20.34
#